data_AF-A0A1H8EPU7-F1
#
_entry.id   AF-A0A1H8EPU7-F1
#
_cell.length_a   1.000
_cell.length_b   1.000
_cell.length_c   1.000
_cell.angle_alpha   90.00
_cell.angle_beta   90.00
_cell.angle_gamma   90.00
#
_symmetry.space_group_name_H-M   'P 1'
#
loop_
_entity.id
_entity.type
_entity.pdbx_description
1 polymer ?
#
loop_
_entity_poly.entity_id
_entity_poly.type
_entity_poly.pdbx_seq_one_letter_code
_entity_poly.pdbx_strand_id
1 'polypeptide(L)'
;MPHWECAIEGDTERFDRVEDLIIHQATEHDRIECQVCGTVLPDGYFAIRHAFDEHSRAEYVRAYDATSDEVRRREKVKEAIEDSADINEVIDRLEGNGTRA
;
A
#
# COMPACT_ATOMS: atom_id res chain seq x y z
N MET A 1 -19.01 -10.37 3.49
CA MET A 1 -19.46 -9.36 2.52
C MET A 1 -18.19 -8.62 2.19
N PRO A 2 -17.72 -8.63 0.94
CA PRO A 2 -16.42 -8.07 0.63
C PRO A 2 -16.44 -6.58 0.99
N HIS A 3 -15.50 -6.18 1.85
CA HIS A 3 -15.39 -4.80 2.34
C HIS A 3 -14.22 -4.06 1.70
N TRP A 4 -13.38 -4.77 0.95
CA TRP A 4 -12.13 -4.25 0.40
C TRP A 4 -12.05 -4.58 -1.08
N GLU A 5 -11.78 -3.58 -1.91
CA GLU A 5 -11.57 -3.72 -3.35
C GLU A 5 -10.18 -3.17 -3.69
N CYS A 6 -9.46 -3.84 -4.58
CA CYS A 6 -8.20 -3.33 -5.06
C CYS A 6 -8.43 -2.00 -5.80
N ALA A 7 -7.65 -0.98 -5.45
CA ALA A 7 -7.77 0.35 -6.04
C ALA A 7 -6.59 0.68 -6.96
N ILE A 8 -5.75 -0.31 -7.28
CA ILE A 8 -4.68 -0.17 -8.27
C ILE A 8 -5.34 -0.21 -9.65
N GLU A 9 -4.88 0.66 -10.55
CA GLU A 9 -5.51 0.86 -11.85
C GLU A 9 -5.60 -0.45 -12.65
N GLY A 10 -6.82 -0.76 -13.12
CA GLY A 10 -7.07 -1.94 -13.95
C GLY A 10 -7.43 -3.21 -13.16
N ASP A 11 -7.46 -3.15 -11.83
CA ASP A 11 -7.80 -4.28 -10.99
C ASP A 11 -9.02 -3.99 -10.11
N THR A 12 -9.99 -4.89 -10.13
CA THR A 12 -11.27 -4.78 -9.42
C THR A 12 -11.53 -5.98 -8.51
N GLU A 13 -10.48 -6.74 -8.16
CA GLU A 13 -10.59 -7.88 -7.25
C GLU A 13 -11.02 -7.45 -5.85
N ARG A 14 -11.81 -8.30 -5.19
CA ARG A 14 -12.50 -7.98 -3.94
C ARG A 14 -12.20 -9.01 -2.87
N PHE A 15 -12.00 -8.53 -1.65
CA PHE A 15 -11.58 -9.33 -0.51
C PHE A 15 -12.50 -9.08 0.69
N ASP A 16 -12.77 -10.15 1.45
CA ASP A 16 -13.46 -10.05 2.74
C ASP A 16 -12.51 -9.56 3.84
N ARG A 17 -11.19 -9.82 3.70
CA ARG A 17 -10.14 -9.40 4.63
C ARG A 17 -9.21 -8.38 4.00
N VAL A 18 -8.84 -7.37 4.78
CA VAL A 18 -7.88 -6.36 4.33
C VAL A 18 -6.47 -6.95 4.19
N GLU A 19 -6.11 -7.95 4.99
CA GLU A 19 -4.81 -8.62 4.87
C GLU A 19 -4.66 -9.32 3.51
N ASP A 20 -5.73 -9.96 3.03
CA ASP A 20 -5.74 -10.62 1.73
C ASP A 20 -5.61 -9.59 0.60
N LEU A 21 -6.27 -8.42 0.72
CA LEU A 21 -6.08 -7.30 -0.21
C LEU A 21 -4.62 -6.81 -0.21
N ILE A 22 -4.00 -6.60 0.95
CA ILE A 22 -2.62 -6.10 1.02
C ILE A 22 -1.64 -7.10 0.40
N ILE A 23 -1.83 -8.40 0.66
CA ILE A 23 -0.99 -9.45 0.08
C ILE A 23 -1.14 -9.47 -1.44
N HIS A 24 -2.37 -9.40 -1.93
CA HIS A 24 -2.67 -9.31 -3.36
C HIS A 24 -1.96 -8.12 -4.02
N GLN A 25 -2.06 -6.93 -3.44
CA GLN A 25 -1.34 -5.75 -3.92
C GLN A 25 0.18 -5.96 -3.94
N ALA A 26 0.71 -6.73 -3.00
CA ALA A 26 2.13 -6.95 -2.86
C ALA A 26 2.70 -8.03 -3.80
N THR A 27 1.89 -8.98 -4.26
CA THR A 27 2.35 -10.14 -5.05
C THR A 27 1.86 -10.16 -6.49
N GLU A 28 0.68 -9.60 -6.76
CA GLU A 28 0.03 -9.66 -8.08
C GLU A 28 0.21 -8.40 -8.91
N HIS A 29 0.78 -7.33 -8.33
CA HIS A 29 1.03 -6.06 -9.01
C HIS A 29 2.52 -5.78 -9.18
N ASP A 30 2.83 -5.04 -10.22
CA ASP A 30 4.19 -4.56 -10.45
C ASP A 30 4.67 -3.67 -9.30
N ARG A 31 5.94 -3.81 -8.94
CA ARG A 31 6.57 -2.95 -7.95
C ARG A 31 6.77 -1.55 -8.53
N ILE A 32 6.58 -0.53 -7.70
CA ILE A 32 6.76 0.87 -8.10
C ILE A 32 8.00 1.47 -7.46
N GLU A 33 8.50 2.56 -8.04
CA GLU A 33 9.59 3.36 -7.49
C GLU A 33 9.02 4.54 -6.69
N CYS A 34 9.51 4.73 -5.46
CA CYS A 34 9.20 5.92 -4.69
C CYS A 34 9.86 7.15 -5.34
N GLN A 35 9.06 8.12 -5.81
CA GLN A 35 9.59 9.32 -6.49
C GLN A 35 10.35 10.27 -5.55
N VAL A 36 10.30 10.05 -4.23
CA VAL A 36 11.06 10.85 -3.24
C VAL A 36 12.49 10.33 -3.07
N CYS A 37 12.69 9.01 -3.01
CA CYS A 37 13.99 8.41 -2.65
C CYS A 37 14.49 7.28 -3.56
N GLY A 38 13.71 6.85 -4.56
CA GLY A 38 14.10 5.81 -5.52
C GLY A 38 13.96 4.37 -5.02
N THR A 39 13.46 4.14 -3.80
CA THR A 39 13.22 2.77 -3.29
C THR A 39 12.16 2.07 -4.16
N VAL A 40 12.43 0.82 -4.56
CA VAL A 40 11.46 -0.04 -5.25
C VAL A 40 10.70 -0.89 -4.24
N LEU A 41 9.39 -0.75 -4.22
CA LEU A 41 8.50 -1.35 -3.22
C LEU A 41 7.19 -1.83 -3.87
N PRO A 42 6.45 -2.74 -3.22
CA PRO A 42 5.13 -3.11 -3.72
C PRO A 42 4.19 -1.91 -3.76
N ASP A 43 3.29 -1.88 -4.75
CA ASP A 43 2.28 -0.83 -4.88
C ASP A 43 1.18 -0.97 -3.81
N GLY A 44 0.15 -0.12 -3.85
CA GLY A 44 -0.97 -0.13 -2.94
C GLY A 44 -0.55 0.31 -1.53
N TYR A 45 -0.92 -0.47 -0.53
CA TYR A 45 -0.72 -0.10 0.88
C TYR A 45 0.76 0.15 1.23
N PHE A 46 1.69 -0.70 0.78
CA PHE A 46 3.11 -0.54 1.13
C PHE A 46 3.71 0.74 0.56
N ALA A 47 3.33 1.11 -0.67
CA ALA A 47 3.71 2.38 -1.27
C ALA A 47 3.22 3.59 -0.47
N ILE A 48 1.94 3.58 -0.07
CA ILE A 48 1.35 4.66 0.72
C ILE A 48 2.03 4.73 2.09
N ARG A 49 2.18 3.59 2.77
CA ARG A 49 2.81 3.54 4.09
C ARG A 49 4.22 4.10 4.06
N HIS A 50 5.06 3.63 3.14
CA HIS A 50 6.43 4.13 2.98
C HIS A 50 6.45 5.64 2.76
N ALA A 51 5.59 6.15 1.86
CA ALA A 51 5.52 7.56 1.53
C ALA A 51 5.23 8.45 2.75
N PHE A 52 4.40 8.01 3.69
CA PHE A 52 3.98 8.82 4.85
C PHE A 52 4.71 8.49 6.16
N ASP A 53 5.38 7.34 6.26
CA ASP A 53 6.23 6.99 7.41
C ASP A 53 7.66 7.51 7.24
N GLU A 54 8.21 7.43 6.02
CA GLU A 54 9.62 7.72 5.76
C GLU A 54 9.86 9.14 5.23
N HIS A 55 8.83 9.80 4.72
CA HIS A 55 8.95 11.14 4.12
C HIS A 55 7.92 12.11 4.68
N SER A 56 8.25 13.40 4.63
CA SER A 56 7.31 14.45 5.00
C SER A 56 6.27 14.69 3.90
N ARG A 57 5.10 15.21 4.28
CA ARG A 57 4.07 15.67 3.33
C ARG A 57 4.62 16.64 2.28
N ALA A 58 5.55 17.52 2.67
CA ALA A 58 6.14 18.50 1.77
C ALA A 58 7.07 17.86 0.73
N GLU A 59 7.76 16.78 1.08
CA GLU A 59 8.54 15.98 0.12
C GLU A 59 7.62 15.22 -0.82
N TYR A 60 6.59 14.56 -0.29
CA TYR A 60 5.60 13.85 -1.09
C TYR A 60 4.91 14.76 -2.13
N VAL A 61 4.40 15.92 -1.71
CA VAL A 61 3.75 16.90 -2.60
C VAL A 61 4.69 17.33 -3.73
N ARG A 62 5.97 17.59 -3.41
CA ARG A 62 6.94 18.04 -4.41
C ARG A 62 7.34 16.94 -5.39
N ALA A 63 7.52 15.71 -4.90
CA ALA A 63 7.93 14.59 -5.73
C ALA A 63 6.80 14.13 -6.67
N TYR A 64 5.56 14.06 -6.15
CA TYR A 64 4.42 13.50 -6.87
C TYR A 64 3.47 14.55 -7.48
N ASP A 65 3.82 15.84 -7.41
CA ASP A 65 2.94 16.96 -7.78
C ASP A 65 1.54 16.86 -7.15
N ALA A 66 1.48 16.38 -5.91
CA ALA A 66 0.22 16.01 -5.25
C ALA A 66 -0.45 17.22 -4.59
N THR A 67 -1.78 17.26 -4.66
CA THR A 67 -2.59 18.24 -3.94
C THR A 67 -2.73 17.87 -2.46
N SER A 68 -3.11 18.86 -1.64
CA SER A 68 -3.39 18.62 -0.21
C SER A 68 -4.55 17.66 0.03
N ASP A 69 -5.54 17.62 -0.87
CA ASP A 69 -6.67 16.70 -0.77
C ASP A 69 -6.26 15.27 -1.10
N GLU A 70 -5.39 15.08 -2.09
CA GLU A 70 -4.83 13.76 -2.41
C GLU A 70 -3.96 13.20 -1.29
N VAL A 71 -3.15 14.05 -0.64
CA VAL A 71 -2.39 13.67 0.56
C VAL A 71 -3.34 13.21 1.66
N ARG A 72 -4.33 14.04 2.03
CA ARG A 72 -5.31 13.71 3.06
C ARG A 72 -6.08 12.42 2.75
N ARG A 73 -6.42 12.20 1.48
CA ARG A 73 -7.12 10.97 1.05
C ARG A 73 -6.23 9.75 1.30
N ARG A 74 -4.96 9.80 0.91
CA ARG A 74 -4.04 8.67 1.06
C ARG A 74 -3.71 8.38 2.52
N GLU A 75 -3.54 9.41 3.34
CA GLU A 75 -3.37 9.25 4.80
C GLU A 75 -4.58 8.54 5.42
N LYS A 76 -5.80 8.96 5.09
CA LYS A 76 -7.02 8.29 5.56
C LYS A 76 -7.13 6.84 5.10
N VAL A 77 -6.70 6.54 3.88
CA VAL A 77 -6.68 5.16 3.37
C VAL A 77 -5.69 4.32 4.17
N LYS A 78 -4.49 4.84 4.43
CA LYS A 78 -3.48 4.17 5.26
C LYS A 78 -4.01 3.90 6.67
N GLU A 79 -4.56 4.92 7.33
CA GLU A 79 -5.14 4.82 8.68
C GLU A 79 -6.27 3.77 8.71
N ALA A 80 -7.21 3.81 7.76
CA ALA A 80 -8.31 2.85 7.70
C ALA A 80 -7.85 1.40 7.51
N ILE A 81 -6.78 1.20 6.73
CA ILE A 81 -6.16 -0.12 6.56
C ILE A 81 -5.48 -0.54 7.88
N GLU A 82 -4.69 0.32 8.50
CA GLU A 82 -3.97 0.02 9.75
C GLU A 82 -4.90 -0.23 10.94
N ASP A 83 -6.05 0.43 10.98
CA ASP A 83 -7.10 0.20 12.00
C ASP A 83 -7.79 -1.16 11.83
N SER A 84 -7.77 -1.72 10.61
CA SER A 84 -8.49 -2.94 10.26
C SER A 84 -7.60 -4.18 10.11
N ALA A 85 -6.32 -3.98 9.80
CA ALA A 85 -5.40 -5.04 9.38
C ALA A 85 -4.45 -5.47 10.51
N ASP A 86 -4.23 -6.77 10.66
CA ASP A 86 -3.05 -7.28 11.34
C ASP A 86 -1.83 -7.25 10.39
N ILE A 87 -1.03 -6.19 10.48
CA ILE A 87 0.14 -6.04 9.60
C ILE A 87 1.22 -7.09 9.89
N ASN A 88 1.31 -7.62 11.11
CA ASN A 88 2.28 -8.68 11.39
C ASN A 88 1.86 -9.97 10.67
N GLU A 89 0.57 -10.30 10.64
CA GLU A 89 0.05 -11.43 9.85
C GLU A 89 0.40 -11.27 8.36
N VAL A 90 0.23 -10.07 7.81
CA VAL A 90 0.58 -9.79 6.40
C VAL A 90 2.07 -10.05 6.15
N ILE A 91 2.95 -9.52 7.01
CA ILE A 91 4.40 -9.71 6.87
C ILE A 91 4.77 -11.19 6.96
N ASP A 92 4.27 -11.90 7.99
CA ASP A 92 4.52 -13.32 8.19
C ASP A 92 4.10 -14.15 6.97
N ARG A 93 2.96 -13.81 6.36
CA ARG A 93 2.46 -14.49 5.15
C ARG A 93 3.32 -14.20 3.92
N LEU A 94 3.79 -12.96 3.75
CA LEU A 94 4.68 -12.58 2.64
C LEU A 94 6.06 -13.25 2.76
N GLU A 95 6.63 -13.28 3.96
CA GLU A 95 7.91 -13.97 4.23
C GLU A 95 7.77 -15.50 4.10
N GLY A 96 6.64 -16.05 4.56
CA GLY A 96 6.30 -17.47 4.42
C GLY A 96 6.12 -17.91 2.96
N ASN A 97 5.56 -17.05 2.10
CA ASN A 97 5.47 -17.30 0.66
C ASN A 97 6.82 -17.13 -0.07
N GLY A 98 7.74 -16.34 0.48
CA GLY A 98 9.10 -16.12 -0.05
C GLY A 98 10.06 -17.30 0.16
N THR A 99 9.72 -18.27 1.02
CA THR A 99 10.54 -19.48 1.23
C THR A 99 10.09 -20.61 0.29
N ARG A 100 10.42 -20.48 -1.00
CA ARG A 100 10.54 -21.61 -1.93
C ARG A 100 11.87 -21.47 -2.67
N ALA A 101 12.93 -21.98 -2.03
CA ALA A 101 14.17 -22.37 -2.69
C ALA A 101 14.10 -23.86 -3.05
#